data_AF-A0A2K2RFB9-F1
#
_entry.id   AF-A0A2K2RFB9-F1
#
_cell.length_a   1.000
_cell.length_b   1.000
_cell.length_c   1.000
_cell.angle_alpha   90.00
_cell.angle_beta   90.00
_cell.angle_gamma   90.00
#
_symmetry.space_group_name_H-M   'P 1'
#
loop_
_entity.id
_entity.type
_entity.pdbx_description
1 polymer ?
#
loop_
_entity_poly.entity_id
_entity_poly.type
_entity_poly.pdbx_seq_one_letter_code
_entity_poly.pdbx_strand_id
1 'polypeptide(L)'
;MSTPLPPMPGAPSWPHCAHGADPVADPVGCRGIQVTGHTACLAHLAATDRDAYLNGLTPGTDIDHRGTPFTEDLLNRLLTALHDPTTGEPHIGAAWFDWATFTGTAWFVGATFTGDAKFGRVTFAGDAKFAGAAFTGDAGFAGATFAGDAGFAGAIFTGDAKFAGAIFTGDARFAGAIFTGDAGFAGARFETVSRLGPLVCGARVVLDGAVFGQPVTVEMAAREVSCARTRWISTATLHLRYAEVDLRDAILEYPVVVAARPDPFSFHRSGSPLSEAELSGREPGVRLTSVGGVDAAHLALHTIDLSMCRFAGAVHLDQLRVDGWCTFATTPTDRGRRFPWRWSRRNTLAEEHHWRVRTARRPARAHGWTAPPSDAPELRPAAVAALYRQIRKSLEDGKNEPDAADFYYGECEMRRHDTFRSRGERMLLTAYWALSGYGLRATRALAWLGAAMTATIAVMVLWGLPVDDPKPTTTGRQAAVGQQVTLTTDTPDPVNPTGPLPDRVTGERFEKALRVVINSVVFRSSGQDLTTTGTYAEMTSRLAEPVLLGLVVLAVRSRVKR
;
A
#
# COMPACT_ATOMS: atom_id res chain seq x y z
N MET A 1 25.31 11.71 27.82
CA MET A 1 25.13 12.59 29.00
C MET A 1 23.65 12.91 29.08
N SER A 2 22.90 12.14 29.86
CA SER A 2 21.47 12.33 30.01
C SER A 2 21.25 13.54 30.90
N THR A 3 20.76 14.66 30.32
CA THR A 3 20.24 15.76 31.11
C THR A 3 19.08 15.23 31.96
N PRO A 4 19.11 15.38 33.31
CA PRO A 4 17.93 15.09 34.11
C PRO A 4 16.78 15.95 33.61
N LEU A 5 15.65 15.34 33.29
CA LEU A 5 14.44 16.09 32.95
C LEU A 5 13.99 16.91 34.17
N PRO A 6 13.42 18.11 33.94
CA PRO A 6 12.99 18.96 35.03
C PRO A 6 11.91 18.25 35.86
N PRO A 7 11.94 18.37 37.20
CA PRO A 7 10.87 17.88 38.05
C PRO A 7 9.54 18.55 37.67
N MET A 8 8.42 17.97 38.11
CA MET A 8 7.08 18.55 37.91
C MET A 8 7.12 20.07 38.19
N PRO A 9 6.78 20.94 37.20
CA PRO A 9 7.14 22.36 37.25
C PRO A 9 6.32 23.19 38.25
N GLY A 10 5.60 22.56 39.19
CA GLY A 10 4.85 23.22 40.24
C GLY A 10 4.35 22.24 41.31
N ALA A 11 3.56 22.75 42.25
CA ALA A 11 2.87 21.93 43.24
C ALA A 11 1.84 21.02 42.55
N PRO A 12 1.77 19.72 42.91
CA PRO A 12 0.79 18.82 42.35
C PRO A 12 -0.62 19.16 42.86
N SER A 13 -1.65 18.63 42.19
CA SER A 13 -3.05 18.86 42.58
C SER A 13 -3.52 17.99 43.76
N TRP A 14 -2.66 17.13 44.30
CA TRP A 14 -2.93 16.23 45.42
C TRP A 14 -2.17 16.67 46.68
N PRO A 15 -2.62 16.25 47.88
CA PRO A 15 -1.86 16.50 49.11
C PRO A 15 -0.49 15.83 49.01
N HIS A 16 0.57 16.64 48.94
CA HIS A 16 1.95 16.17 48.74
C HIS A 16 2.81 16.33 49.99
N CYS A 17 3.89 15.55 50.03
CA CYS A 17 4.79 15.43 51.17
C CYS A 17 5.51 16.73 51.54
N ALA A 18 5.89 17.53 50.55
CA ALA A 18 6.65 18.78 50.71
C ALA A 18 7.99 18.65 51.47
N HIS A 19 8.46 17.43 51.74
CA HIS A 19 9.74 17.19 52.41
C HIS A 19 10.88 17.78 51.58
N GLY A 20 11.78 18.52 52.25
CA GLY A 20 12.89 19.20 51.59
C GLY A 20 12.49 20.44 50.78
N ALA A 21 11.29 21.01 50.98
CA ALA A 21 10.92 22.27 50.34
C ALA A 21 11.86 23.41 50.78
N ASP A 22 12.44 24.09 49.80
CA ASP A 22 13.32 25.24 49.97
C ASP A 22 12.72 26.46 49.22
N PRO A 23 12.49 27.61 49.88
CA PRO A 23 11.81 28.75 49.27
C PRO A 23 12.49 29.33 48.02
N VAL A 24 13.78 29.05 47.80
CA VAL A 24 14.59 29.63 46.74
C VAL A 24 14.89 28.62 45.63
N ALA A 25 15.22 27.37 45.98
CA ALA A 25 15.64 26.34 45.03
C ALA A 25 14.50 25.41 44.57
N ASP A 26 13.65 24.95 45.49
CA ASP A 26 12.48 24.12 45.17
C ASP A 26 11.37 24.37 46.20
N PRO A 27 10.51 25.39 46.00
CA PRO A 27 9.52 25.80 47.01
C PRO A 27 8.43 24.75 47.24
N VAL A 28 8.39 23.69 46.42
CA VAL A 28 7.42 22.60 46.50
C VAL A 28 7.95 21.42 47.32
N GLY A 29 9.26 21.15 47.24
CA GLY A 29 9.88 19.96 47.82
C GLY A 29 9.37 18.65 47.19
N CYS A 30 9.35 17.58 47.98
CA CYS A 30 8.88 16.26 47.51
C CYS A 30 7.41 16.29 47.08
N ARG A 31 7.16 15.96 45.82
CA ARG A 31 5.82 15.94 45.19
C ARG A 31 5.05 14.63 45.43
N GLY A 32 5.61 13.71 46.21
CA GLY A 32 4.98 12.43 46.55
C GLY A 32 3.69 12.62 47.32
N ILE A 33 2.65 11.89 46.95
CA ILE A 33 1.37 11.89 47.64
C ILE A 33 1.55 11.45 49.10
N GLN A 34 0.85 12.12 49.99
CA GLN A 34 0.81 11.76 51.40
C GLN A 34 0.14 10.39 51.57
N VAL A 35 0.74 9.51 52.38
CA VAL A 35 0.10 8.25 52.77
C VAL A 35 -1.07 8.58 53.70
N THR A 36 -2.22 7.93 53.50
CA THR A 36 -3.44 8.18 54.29
C THR A 36 -3.15 8.15 55.79
N GLY A 37 -3.50 9.23 56.50
CA GLY A 37 -3.23 9.37 57.94
C GLY A 37 -1.86 9.96 58.30
N HIS A 38 -1.00 10.25 57.32
CA HIS A 38 0.32 10.82 57.51
C HIS A 38 0.52 12.09 56.66
N THR A 39 1.49 12.92 57.04
CA THR A 39 1.85 14.15 56.29
C THR A 39 3.00 13.93 55.29
N ALA A 40 3.54 12.73 55.22
CA ALA A 40 4.66 12.36 54.36
C ALA A 40 4.27 11.29 53.33
N CYS A 41 4.99 11.24 52.22
CA CYS A 41 4.88 10.15 51.25
C CYS A 41 5.60 8.90 51.76
N LEU A 42 5.36 7.75 51.11
CA LEU A 42 5.92 6.46 51.52
C LEU A 42 7.45 6.48 51.69
N ALA A 43 8.15 7.28 50.88
CA ALA A 43 9.61 7.42 50.92
C ALA A 43 10.13 8.19 52.15
N HIS A 44 9.35 9.14 52.65
CA HIS A 44 9.75 10.03 53.76
C HIS A 44 8.99 9.73 55.06
N LEU A 45 8.18 8.66 55.10
CA LEU A 45 7.62 8.16 56.34
C LEU A 45 8.72 7.69 57.28
N ALA A 46 8.51 7.88 58.58
CA ALA A 46 9.34 7.26 59.61
C ALA A 46 9.31 5.73 59.45
N ALA A 47 10.42 5.05 59.77
CA ALA A 47 10.54 3.61 59.53
C ALA A 47 9.40 2.80 60.17
N THR A 48 9.01 3.12 61.40
CA THR A 48 7.91 2.45 62.12
C THR A 48 6.57 2.61 61.43
N ASP A 49 6.25 3.82 60.96
CA ASP A 49 4.98 4.13 60.30
C ASP A 49 4.92 3.49 58.91
N ARG A 50 6.05 3.48 58.21
CA ARG A 50 6.21 2.80 56.92
C ARG A 50 6.02 1.30 57.07
N ASP A 51 6.62 0.68 58.08
CA ASP A 51 6.46 -0.76 58.34
C ASP A 51 5.01 -1.09 58.69
N ALA A 52 4.35 -0.26 59.49
CA ALA A 52 2.93 -0.41 59.82
C ALA A 52 2.03 -0.29 58.58
N TYR A 53 2.28 0.69 57.70
CA TYR A 53 1.56 0.85 56.45
C TYR A 53 1.73 -0.38 55.54
N LEU A 54 2.97 -0.83 55.33
CA LEU A 54 3.27 -1.99 54.48
C LEU A 54 2.65 -3.28 55.01
N ASN A 55 2.70 -3.52 56.33
CA ASN A 55 2.09 -4.70 56.94
C ASN A 55 0.55 -4.69 56.89
N GLY A 56 -0.07 -3.52 56.67
CA GLY A 56 -1.52 -3.38 56.51
C GLY A 56 -2.01 -3.69 55.10
N LEU A 57 -1.12 -3.82 54.11
CA LEU A 57 -1.49 -4.14 52.74
C LEU A 57 -1.82 -5.63 52.59
N THR A 58 -2.81 -5.92 51.75
CA THR A 58 -3.16 -7.27 51.35
C THR A 58 -3.12 -7.41 49.83
N PRO A 59 -2.89 -8.62 49.29
CA PRO A 59 -2.92 -8.86 47.84
C PRO A 59 -4.23 -8.36 47.22
N GLY A 60 -4.12 -7.63 46.10
CA GLY A 60 -5.24 -7.00 45.41
C GLY A 60 -5.65 -5.62 45.95
N THR A 61 -4.95 -5.08 46.94
CA THR A 61 -5.20 -3.72 47.45
C THR A 61 -4.84 -2.65 46.42
N ASP A 62 -5.67 -1.60 46.34
CA ASP A 62 -5.40 -0.40 45.55
C ASP A 62 -4.31 0.45 46.22
N ILE A 63 -3.34 0.93 45.44
CA ILE A 63 -2.23 1.75 45.92
C ILE A 63 -2.13 3.08 45.17
N ASP A 64 -1.92 4.17 45.92
CA ASP A 64 -1.64 5.50 45.37
C ASP A 64 -0.30 6.01 45.90
N HIS A 65 0.68 6.07 45.02
CA HIS A 65 2.03 6.54 45.29
C HIS A 65 2.51 7.56 44.24
N ARG A 66 1.57 8.33 43.68
CA ARG A 66 1.87 9.41 42.72
C ARG A 66 2.94 10.35 43.25
N GLY A 67 3.88 10.75 42.38
CA GLY A 67 4.98 11.65 42.71
C GLY A 67 6.03 11.11 43.69
N THR A 68 5.88 9.87 44.20
CA THR A 68 6.75 9.34 45.25
C THR A 68 8.07 8.85 44.66
N PRO A 69 9.22 9.20 45.28
CA PRO A 69 10.51 8.62 44.89
C PRO A 69 10.66 7.21 45.48
N PHE A 70 11.04 6.24 44.64
CA PHE A 70 11.27 4.86 45.01
C PHE A 70 12.72 4.47 44.80
N THR A 71 13.36 4.05 45.89
CA THR A 71 14.57 3.22 45.81
C THR A 71 14.18 1.78 45.47
N GLU A 72 15.12 0.99 44.96
CA GLU A 72 14.91 -0.45 44.71
C GLU A 72 14.44 -1.21 45.95
N ASP A 73 15.06 -0.98 47.13
CA ASP A 73 14.63 -1.59 48.40
C ASP A 73 13.17 -1.25 48.75
N LEU A 74 12.81 0.04 48.73
CA LEU A 74 11.45 0.48 49.04
C LEU A 74 10.41 -0.15 48.11
N LEU A 75 10.67 -0.22 46.80
CA LEU A 75 9.76 -0.87 45.86
C LEU A 75 9.64 -2.36 46.16
N ASN A 76 10.76 -3.07 46.37
CA ASN A 76 10.75 -4.49 46.68
C ASN A 76 9.91 -4.76 47.93
N ARG A 77 10.08 -3.95 48.99
CA ARG A 77 9.29 -4.07 50.21
C ARG A 77 7.80 -3.82 49.98
N LEU A 78 7.44 -2.83 49.17
CA LEU A 78 6.04 -2.58 48.78
C LEU A 78 5.44 -3.77 48.04
N LEU A 79 6.16 -4.32 47.06
CA LEU A 79 5.68 -5.46 46.28
C LEU A 79 5.63 -6.73 47.12
N THR A 80 6.59 -6.97 48.02
CA THR A 80 6.56 -8.09 48.98
C THR A 80 5.30 -8.06 49.85
N ALA A 81 4.87 -6.88 50.31
CA ALA A 81 3.64 -6.74 51.08
C ALA A 81 2.37 -7.10 50.28
N LEU A 82 2.44 -7.05 48.94
CA LEU A 82 1.33 -7.35 48.02
C LEU A 82 1.44 -8.74 47.36
N HIS A 83 2.37 -9.60 47.81
CA HIS A 83 2.51 -10.96 47.22
C HIS A 83 1.30 -11.82 47.53
N ASP A 84 0.71 -12.42 46.48
CA ASP A 84 -0.28 -13.47 46.66
C ASP A 84 0.44 -14.75 47.15
N PRO A 85 0.05 -15.32 48.30
CA PRO A 85 0.71 -16.52 48.85
C PRO A 85 0.52 -17.76 47.98
N THR A 86 -0.45 -17.76 47.06
CA THR A 86 -0.75 -18.89 46.17
C THR A 86 0.14 -18.90 44.94
N THR A 87 0.34 -17.75 44.30
CA THR A 87 1.13 -17.62 43.07
C THR A 87 2.59 -17.26 43.36
N GLY A 88 2.86 -16.63 44.51
CA GLY A 88 4.17 -16.07 44.83
C GLY A 88 4.50 -14.80 44.05
N GLU A 89 3.54 -14.23 43.33
CA GLU A 89 3.71 -13.03 42.51
C GLU A 89 2.99 -11.82 43.15
N PRO A 90 3.46 -10.58 42.90
CA PRO A 90 2.75 -9.39 43.37
C PRO A 90 1.36 -9.31 42.75
N HIS A 91 0.33 -9.21 43.59
CA HIS A 91 -1.05 -9.00 43.17
C HIS A 91 -1.52 -7.64 43.70
N ILE A 92 -1.79 -6.72 42.79
CA ILE A 92 -2.05 -5.31 43.04
C ILE A 92 -3.42 -4.97 42.45
N GLY A 93 -4.21 -4.16 43.16
CA GLY A 93 -5.47 -3.61 42.64
C GLY A 93 -5.21 -2.54 41.58
N ALA A 94 -5.89 -1.40 41.69
CA ALA A 94 -5.50 -0.20 40.98
C ALA A 94 -4.18 0.36 41.53
N ALA A 95 -3.29 0.80 40.65
CA ALA A 95 -1.98 1.31 41.03
C ALA A 95 -1.69 2.66 40.38
N TRP A 96 -1.53 3.71 41.18
CA TRP A 96 -1.18 5.04 40.70
C TRP A 96 0.26 5.42 41.08
N PHE A 97 1.11 5.45 40.07
CA PHE A 97 2.52 5.87 40.12
C PHE A 97 2.79 7.07 39.20
N ASP A 98 1.75 7.82 38.81
CA ASP A 98 1.95 9.01 37.97
C ASP A 98 2.96 9.96 38.61
N TRP A 99 3.93 10.42 37.81
CA TRP A 99 5.04 11.27 38.24
C TRP A 99 5.98 10.66 39.31
N ALA A 100 5.86 9.38 39.64
CA ALA A 100 6.81 8.72 40.53
C ALA A 100 8.21 8.65 39.89
N THR A 101 9.24 8.51 40.71
CA THR A 101 10.63 8.36 40.24
C THR A 101 11.25 7.13 40.85
N PHE A 102 11.61 6.15 40.03
CA PHE A 102 12.36 4.97 40.45
C PHE A 102 13.85 5.23 40.23
N THR A 103 14.60 5.39 41.32
CA THR A 103 16.03 5.76 41.26
C THR A 103 16.94 4.56 40.99
N GLY A 104 16.46 3.34 41.23
CA GLY A 104 17.13 2.08 40.93
C GLY A 104 16.34 1.23 39.94
N THR A 105 16.65 -0.07 39.88
CA THR A 105 15.88 -1.01 39.06
C THR A 105 14.48 -1.20 39.64
N ALA A 106 13.45 -1.06 38.80
CA ALA A 106 12.07 -1.27 39.17
C ALA A 106 11.60 -2.66 38.73
N TRP A 107 11.48 -3.59 39.67
CA TRP A 107 11.13 -4.98 39.42
C TRP A 107 9.64 -5.24 39.61
N PHE A 108 8.87 -5.25 38.52
CA PHE A 108 7.45 -5.65 38.46
C PHE A 108 7.27 -6.98 37.72
N VAL A 109 8.28 -7.86 37.79
CA VAL A 109 8.27 -9.15 37.08
C VAL A 109 7.15 -10.04 37.64
N GLY A 110 6.32 -10.59 36.76
CA GLY A 110 5.15 -11.40 37.12
C GLY A 110 4.03 -10.65 37.84
N ALA A 111 4.15 -9.33 38.04
CA ALA A 111 3.15 -8.57 38.79
C ALA A 111 1.80 -8.58 38.05
N THR A 112 0.72 -8.85 38.79
CA THR A 112 -0.65 -8.79 38.29
C THR A 112 -1.35 -7.54 38.83
N PHE A 113 -1.74 -6.65 37.93
CA PHE A 113 -2.55 -5.46 38.21
C PHE A 113 -4.00 -5.77 37.82
N THR A 114 -4.86 -5.96 38.82
CA THR A 114 -6.28 -6.27 38.59
C THR A 114 -7.13 -5.04 38.28
N GLY A 115 -6.65 -3.86 38.68
CA GLY A 115 -7.20 -2.56 38.32
C GLY A 115 -6.36 -1.80 37.28
N ASP A 116 -6.66 -0.52 37.14
CA ASP A 116 -5.89 0.39 36.28
C ASP A 116 -4.48 0.62 36.84
N ALA A 117 -3.46 0.52 35.98
CA ALA A 117 -2.07 0.76 36.35
C ALA A 117 -1.56 2.03 35.65
N LYS A 118 -1.42 3.13 36.39
CA LYS A 118 -1.02 4.44 35.86
C LYS A 118 0.42 4.78 36.25
N PHE A 119 1.27 4.84 35.25
CA PHE A 119 2.68 5.23 35.26
C PHE A 119 2.88 6.48 34.38
N GLY A 120 1.90 7.37 34.30
CA GLY A 120 1.97 8.57 33.48
C GLY A 120 3.09 9.49 33.95
N ARG A 121 3.97 9.90 33.04
CA ARG A 121 5.11 10.78 33.33
C ARG A 121 6.02 10.27 34.44
N VAL A 122 6.03 8.96 34.67
CA VAL A 122 6.98 8.31 35.59
C VAL A 122 8.39 8.41 35.02
N THR A 123 9.39 8.45 35.90
CA THR A 123 10.80 8.31 35.51
C THR A 123 11.38 7.03 36.09
N PHE A 124 11.82 6.12 35.23
CA PHE A 124 12.66 4.99 35.61
C PHE A 124 14.11 5.34 35.32
N ALA A 125 14.87 5.72 36.35
CA ALA A 125 16.28 6.09 36.20
C ALA A 125 17.17 4.86 35.97
N GLY A 126 16.81 3.73 36.57
CA GLY A 126 17.37 2.41 36.26
C GLY A 126 16.53 1.63 35.25
N ASP A 127 16.73 0.33 35.23
CA ASP A 127 15.95 -0.58 34.40
C ASP A 127 14.51 -0.71 34.93
N ALA A 128 13.53 -0.83 34.03
CA ALA A 128 12.15 -1.10 34.38
C ALA A 128 11.75 -2.48 33.85
N LYS A 129 11.47 -3.44 34.74
CA LYS A 129 11.23 -4.84 34.38
C LYS A 129 9.78 -5.21 34.68
N PHE A 130 8.97 -5.35 33.63
CA PHE A 130 7.58 -5.82 33.63
C PHE A 130 7.45 -7.16 32.90
N ALA A 131 8.52 -7.98 32.89
CA ALA A 131 8.49 -9.27 32.20
C ALA A 131 7.42 -10.18 32.82
N GLY A 132 6.55 -10.75 31.99
CA GLY A 132 5.43 -11.58 32.44
C GLY A 132 4.35 -10.87 33.24
N ALA A 133 4.41 -9.53 33.38
CA ALA A 133 3.39 -8.78 34.11
C ALA A 133 2.03 -8.84 33.40
N ALA A 134 0.95 -8.93 34.16
CA ALA A 134 -0.42 -8.94 33.66
C ALA A 134 -1.14 -7.66 34.07
N PHE A 135 -1.66 -6.91 33.09
CA PHE A 135 -2.47 -5.72 33.27
C PHE A 135 -3.89 -6.01 32.82
N THR A 136 -4.80 -6.28 33.76
CA THR A 136 -6.20 -6.59 33.40
C THR A 136 -7.02 -5.33 33.14
N GLY A 137 -6.71 -4.22 33.83
CA GLY A 137 -7.23 -2.87 33.54
C GLY A 137 -6.38 -2.10 32.53
N ASP A 138 -6.63 -0.79 32.41
CA ASP A 138 -5.87 0.08 31.50
C ASP A 138 -4.47 0.37 32.05
N ALA A 139 -3.43 0.11 31.26
CA ALA A 139 -2.03 0.39 31.58
C ALA A 139 -1.56 1.69 30.91
N GLY A 140 -1.28 2.73 31.69
CA GLY A 140 -0.88 4.04 31.18
C GLY A 140 0.57 4.38 31.47
N PHE A 141 1.40 4.53 30.44
CA PHE A 141 2.79 4.99 30.49
C PHE A 141 3.00 6.30 29.72
N ALA A 142 1.95 7.11 29.57
CA ALA A 142 1.99 8.31 28.74
C ALA A 142 3.02 9.32 29.28
N GLY A 143 3.97 9.74 28.43
CA GLY A 143 5.07 10.62 28.81
C GLY A 143 6.09 10.00 29.77
N ALA A 144 6.03 8.69 30.02
CA ALA A 144 7.01 7.99 30.84
C ALA A 144 8.42 8.09 30.24
N THR A 145 9.43 8.20 31.09
CA THR A 145 10.84 8.16 30.68
C THR A 145 11.50 6.90 31.23
N PHE A 146 12.01 6.06 30.33
CA PHE A 146 12.80 4.88 30.63
C PHE A 146 14.27 5.19 30.32
N ALA A 147 15.02 5.58 31.35
CA ALA A 147 16.43 5.95 31.22
C ALA A 147 17.30 4.71 30.98
N GLY A 148 17.00 3.61 31.68
CA GLY A 148 17.58 2.28 31.46
C GLY A 148 16.74 1.41 30.53
N ASP A 149 16.98 0.10 30.57
CA ASP A 149 16.27 -0.87 29.73
C ASP A 149 14.83 -1.09 30.24
N ALA A 150 13.86 -0.97 29.33
CA ALA A 150 12.45 -1.26 29.57
C ALA A 150 12.08 -2.66 29.07
N GLY A 151 11.79 -3.59 29.97
CA GLY A 151 11.46 -4.98 29.63
C GLY A 151 9.98 -5.29 29.84
N PHE A 152 9.25 -5.56 28.76
CA PHE A 152 7.85 -6.00 28.75
C PHE A 152 7.71 -7.39 28.12
N ALA A 153 8.76 -8.21 28.19
CA ALA A 153 8.78 -9.52 27.54
C ALA A 153 7.71 -10.44 28.15
N GLY A 154 6.84 -11.01 27.31
CA GLY A 154 5.73 -11.85 27.76
C GLY A 154 4.66 -11.13 28.58
N ALA A 155 4.68 -9.79 28.65
CA ALA A 155 3.65 -9.04 29.37
C ALA A 155 2.30 -9.14 28.66
N ILE A 156 1.21 -9.20 29.42
CA ILE A 156 -0.16 -9.32 28.92
C ILE A 156 -0.93 -8.06 29.30
N PHE A 157 -1.48 -7.37 28.29
CA PHE A 157 -2.32 -6.18 28.45
C PHE A 157 -3.72 -6.51 27.97
N THR A 158 -4.64 -6.76 28.89
CA THR A 158 -6.04 -7.04 28.57
C THR A 158 -6.80 -5.75 28.24
N GLY A 159 -6.56 -4.68 29.03
CA GLY A 159 -7.03 -3.33 28.74
C GLY A 159 -6.15 -2.58 27.73
N ASP A 160 -6.39 -1.27 27.55
CA ASP A 160 -5.57 -0.45 26.66
C ASP A 160 -4.18 -0.20 27.26
N ALA A 161 -3.14 -0.29 26.44
CA ALA A 161 -1.77 0.04 26.82
C ALA A 161 -1.31 1.35 26.15
N LYS A 162 -1.10 2.41 26.93
CA LYS A 162 -0.89 3.78 26.44
C LYS A 162 0.53 4.28 26.76
N PHE A 163 1.45 4.20 25.81
CA PHE A 163 2.83 4.72 25.84
C PHE A 163 3.00 6.05 25.09
N ALA A 164 1.92 6.82 24.93
CA ALA A 164 1.95 8.06 24.14
C ALA A 164 2.98 9.05 24.68
N GLY A 165 3.89 9.53 23.83
CA GLY A 165 4.97 10.45 24.19
C GLY A 165 6.03 9.85 25.13
N ALA A 166 6.03 8.54 25.36
CA ALA A 166 7.05 7.89 26.18
C ALA A 166 8.44 7.96 25.52
N ILE A 167 9.48 8.05 26.33
CA ILE A 167 10.87 8.13 25.88
C ILE A 167 11.60 6.88 26.36
N PHE A 168 12.10 6.09 25.42
CA PHE A 168 12.94 4.93 25.68
C PHE A 168 14.36 5.27 25.25
N THR A 169 15.20 5.65 26.23
CA THR A 169 16.61 5.93 25.97
C THR A 169 17.46 4.66 26.00
N GLY A 170 17.06 3.66 26.81
CA GLY A 170 17.59 2.30 26.77
C GLY A 170 16.83 1.39 25.81
N ASP A 171 17.16 0.10 25.82
CA ASP A 171 16.47 -0.88 24.97
C ASP A 171 15.06 -1.17 25.48
N ALA A 172 14.07 -1.24 24.58
CA ALA A 172 12.67 -1.50 24.91
C ALA A 172 12.23 -2.83 24.32
N ARG A 173 12.02 -3.84 25.18
CA ARG A 173 11.80 -5.23 24.76
C ARG A 173 10.35 -5.63 24.97
N PHE A 174 9.62 -5.79 23.87
CA PHE A 174 8.22 -6.26 23.84
C PHE A 174 8.09 -7.70 23.30
N ALA A 175 9.16 -8.48 23.35
CA ALA A 175 9.17 -9.84 22.81
C ALA A 175 8.13 -10.72 23.53
N GLY A 176 7.20 -11.29 22.76
CA GLY A 176 6.09 -12.10 23.25
C GLY A 176 5.01 -11.34 24.01
N ALA A 177 5.02 -10.00 23.99
CA ALA A 177 3.96 -9.22 24.61
C ALA A 177 2.63 -9.42 23.85
N ILE A 178 1.54 -9.51 24.61
CA ILE A 178 0.19 -9.71 24.08
C ILE A 178 -0.68 -8.53 24.52
N PHE A 179 -1.29 -7.84 23.56
CA PHE A 179 -2.24 -6.76 23.78
C PHE A 179 -3.61 -7.20 23.28
N THR A 180 -4.58 -7.39 24.17
CA THR A 180 -5.97 -7.65 23.76
C THR A 180 -6.66 -6.33 23.34
N GLY A 181 -6.35 -5.23 24.04
CA GLY A 181 -6.78 -3.87 23.71
C GLY A 181 -5.85 -3.11 22.75
N ASP A 182 -6.05 -1.79 22.65
CA ASP A 182 -5.22 -0.91 21.81
C ASP A 182 -3.82 -0.73 22.42
N ALA A 183 -2.78 -0.76 21.59
CA ALA A 183 -1.39 -0.49 21.96
C ALA A 183 -0.93 0.85 21.36
N GLY A 184 -0.97 1.92 22.15
CA GLY A 184 -0.71 3.28 21.71
C GLY A 184 0.71 3.76 22.03
N PHE A 185 1.54 3.99 21.02
CA PHE A 185 2.89 4.54 21.07
C PHE A 185 2.99 5.91 20.37
N ALA A 186 1.87 6.64 20.27
CA ALA A 186 1.83 7.91 19.54
C ALA A 186 2.83 8.93 20.10
N GLY A 187 3.72 9.45 19.26
CA GLY A 187 4.75 10.41 19.66
C GLY A 187 5.88 9.82 20.52
N ALA A 188 5.92 8.50 20.71
CA ALA A 188 6.97 7.85 21.48
C ALA A 188 8.34 7.98 20.79
N ARG A 189 9.41 8.05 21.57
CA ARG A 189 10.79 8.17 21.07
C ARG A 189 11.58 6.93 21.46
N PHE A 190 12.12 6.24 20.46
CA PHE A 190 12.95 5.07 20.61
C PHE A 190 14.38 5.42 20.20
N GLU A 191 15.26 5.65 21.18
CA GLU A 191 16.61 6.14 20.91
C GLU A 191 17.58 5.00 20.58
N THR A 192 17.47 3.85 21.23
CA THR A 192 18.41 2.72 21.05
C THR A 192 17.72 1.39 20.75
N VAL A 193 16.41 1.37 20.53
CA VAL A 193 15.66 0.13 20.30
C VAL A 193 16.07 -0.50 18.98
N SER A 194 16.60 -1.72 19.05
CA SER A 194 17.04 -2.49 17.89
C SER A 194 15.96 -3.44 17.36
N ARG A 195 15.03 -3.86 18.23
CA ARG A 195 13.91 -4.71 17.87
C ARG A 195 12.66 -4.37 18.67
N LEU A 196 11.55 -4.12 17.98
CA LEU A 196 10.23 -3.96 18.57
C LEU A 196 9.37 -5.19 18.25
N GLY A 197 9.28 -6.13 19.20
CA GLY A 197 8.54 -7.39 19.05
C GLY A 197 9.45 -8.63 19.01
N PRO A 198 8.92 -9.82 18.64
CA PRO A 198 7.57 -10.05 18.11
C PRO A 198 6.50 -9.80 19.17
N LEU A 199 5.42 -9.10 18.81
CA LEU A 199 4.26 -8.85 19.69
C LEU A 199 2.94 -9.16 18.97
N VAL A 200 1.89 -9.43 19.72
CA VAL A 200 0.53 -9.67 19.19
C VAL A 200 -0.40 -8.61 19.75
N CYS A 201 -1.19 -7.96 18.89
CA CYS A 201 -2.23 -7.03 19.28
C CYS A 201 -3.58 -7.43 18.64
N GLY A 202 -4.58 -7.73 19.46
CA GLY A 202 -5.94 -8.07 19.04
C GLY A 202 -6.73 -6.90 18.47
N ALA A 203 -6.20 -5.67 18.60
CA ALA A 203 -6.82 -4.43 18.14
C ALA A 203 -5.83 -3.60 17.30
N ARG A 204 -5.61 -2.33 17.66
CA ARG A 204 -4.76 -1.40 16.89
C ARG A 204 -3.46 -1.09 17.60
N VAL A 205 -2.37 -1.07 16.83
CA VAL A 205 -1.07 -0.52 17.21
C VAL A 205 -0.93 0.89 16.61
N VAL A 206 -0.82 1.91 17.46
CA VAL A 206 -0.69 3.31 17.02
C VAL A 206 0.73 3.81 17.25
N LEU A 207 1.52 3.93 16.19
CA LEU A 207 2.88 4.48 16.19
C LEU A 207 2.91 5.94 15.72
N ASP A 208 1.76 6.61 15.62
CA ASP A 208 1.67 7.92 14.99
C ASP A 208 2.62 8.96 15.59
N GLY A 209 3.46 9.60 14.77
CA GLY A 209 4.44 10.57 15.26
C GLY A 209 5.62 9.98 16.03
N ALA A 210 5.73 8.65 16.14
CA ALA A 210 6.85 8.02 16.82
C ALA A 210 8.16 8.22 16.06
N VAL A 211 9.27 8.27 16.79
CA VAL A 211 10.60 8.52 16.25
C VAL A 211 11.52 7.35 16.56
N PHE A 212 12.14 6.79 15.53
CA PHE A 212 13.15 5.74 15.64
C PHE A 212 14.52 6.30 15.22
N GLY A 213 15.43 6.40 16.19
CA GLY A 213 16.75 6.99 16.01
C GLY A 213 17.82 6.03 15.50
N GLN A 214 17.59 4.72 15.55
CA GLN A 214 18.55 3.66 15.24
C GLN A 214 17.92 2.59 14.33
N PRO A 215 18.75 1.74 13.69
CA PRO A 215 18.23 0.63 12.90
C PRO A 215 17.32 -0.27 13.72
N VAL A 216 16.10 -0.53 13.22
CA VAL A 216 15.09 -1.27 13.99
C VAL A 216 14.37 -2.31 13.14
N THR A 217 14.20 -3.50 13.72
CA THR A 217 13.29 -4.51 13.20
C THR A 217 12.01 -4.51 14.02
N VAL A 218 10.88 -4.26 13.36
CA VAL A 218 9.56 -4.27 13.98
C VAL A 218 8.86 -5.56 13.57
N GLU A 219 8.46 -6.36 14.55
CA GLU A 219 7.80 -7.65 14.36
C GLU A 219 6.46 -7.61 15.09
N MET A 220 5.34 -7.61 14.38
CA MET A 220 4.04 -7.61 15.02
C MET A 220 2.95 -8.30 14.20
N ALA A 221 2.05 -8.96 14.92
CA ALA A 221 0.77 -9.40 14.41
C ALA A 221 -0.32 -8.50 15.00
N ALA A 222 -1.05 -7.76 14.17
CA ALA A 222 -2.06 -6.81 14.62
C ALA A 222 -3.18 -6.66 13.60
N ARG A 223 -4.37 -6.17 14.00
CA ARG A 223 -5.45 -5.88 13.04
C ARG A 223 -5.19 -4.61 12.25
N GLU A 224 -4.70 -3.59 12.94
CA GLU A 224 -4.40 -2.28 12.37
C GLU A 224 -3.09 -1.76 12.94
N VAL A 225 -2.24 -1.19 12.06
CA VAL A 225 -0.96 -0.58 12.41
C VAL A 225 -0.92 0.81 11.78
N SER A 226 -1.14 1.84 12.60
CA SER A 226 -1.03 3.22 12.16
C SER A 226 0.38 3.72 12.41
N CYS A 227 1.08 4.11 11.35
CA CYS A 227 2.42 4.69 11.37
C CYS A 227 2.40 6.12 10.82
N ALA A 228 1.29 6.83 11.01
CA ALA A 228 1.09 8.16 10.45
C ALA A 228 2.09 9.16 11.04
N ARG A 229 2.78 9.95 10.20
CA ARG A 229 3.78 10.94 10.66
C ARG A 229 4.94 10.33 11.46
N THR A 230 5.19 9.03 11.35
CA THR A 230 6.38 8.40 11.95
C THR A 230 7.66 8.96 11.33
N ARG A 231 8.74 9.00 12.11
CA ARG A 231 10.05 9.42 11.62
C ARG A 231 11.07 8.31 11.80
N TRP A 232 11.61 7.85 10.68
CA TRP A 232 12.63 6.81 10.62
C TRP A 232 13.95 7.45 10.23
N ILE A 233 14.80 7.69 11.24
CA ILE A 233 16.12 8.36 11.09
C ILE A 233 17.20 7.32 10.73
N SER A 234 16.83 6.05 10.57
CA SER A 234 17.72 4.96 10.18
C SER A 234 16.93 3.87 9.44
N THR A 235 17.62 2.82 8.99
CA THR A 235 16.99 1.71 8.26
C THR A 235 15.98 0.97 9.14
N ALA A 236 14.82 0.65 8.60
CA ALA A 236 13.81 -0.11 9.35
C ALA A 236 13.23 -1.25 8.52
N THR A 237 12.92 -2.35 9.20
CA THR A 237 12.23 -3.51 8.60
C THR A 237 10.99 -3.81 9.42
N LEU A 238 9.82 -3.63 8.82
CA LEU A 238 8.53 -3.94 9.42
C LEU A 238 8.05 -5.28 8.88
N HIS A 239 8.13 -6.30 9.71
CA HIS A 239 7.54 -7.61 9.50
C HIS A 239 6.16 -7.65 10.16
N LEU A 240 5.12 -7.71 9.33
CA LEU A 240 3.74 -7.59 9.78
C LEU A 240 2.91 -8.82 9.40
N ARG A 241 1.87 -9.08 10.18
CA ARG A 241 0.86 -10.12 9.93
C ARG A 241 -0.54 -9.60 10.24
N TYR A 242 -1.54 -9.99 9.45
CA TYR A 242 -2.98 -9.64 9.59
C TYR A 242 -3.33 -8.15 9.45
N ALA A 243 -2.34 -7.28 9.29
CA ALA A 243 -2.46 -5.86 9.55
C ALA A 243 -2.98 -5.06 8.34
N GLU A 244 -3.87 -4.12 8.62
CA GLU A 244 -4.10 -2.94 7.79
C GLU A 244 -3.13 -1.84 8.23
N VAL A 245 -2.26 -1.39 7.32
CA VAL A 245 -1.13 -0.52 7.63
C VAL A 245 -1.36 0.86 7.03
N ASP A 246 -1.06 1.92 7.78
CA ASP A 246 -1.13 3.29 7.32
C ASP A 246 0.20 4.01 7.50
N LEU A 247 0.79 4.51 6.41
CA LEU A 247 2.06 5.23 6.42
C LEU A 247 1.90 6.72 6.10
N ARG A 248 0.68 7.28 6.16
CA ARG A 248 0.46 8.68 5.78
C ARG A 248 1.45 9.65 6.44
N ASP A 249 2.04 10.54 5.65
CA ASP A 249 2.99 11.57 6.08
C ASP A 249 4.21 11.03 6.85
N ALA A 250 4.54 9.74 6.75
CA ALA A 250 5.73 9.17 7.35
C ALA A 250 7.00 9.71 6.67
N ILE A 251 7.99 10.08 7.47
CA ILE A 251 9.28 10.61 7.04
C ILE A 251 10.31 9.48 7.08
N LEU A 252 10.80 9.10 5.90
CA LEU A 252 11.80 8.05 5.72
C LEU A 252 13.14 8.71 5.33
N GLU A 253 14.08 8.85 6.26
CA GLU A 253 15.42 9.38 5.95
C GLU A 253 16.35 8.31 5.36
N TYR A 254 16.01 7.04 5.58
CA TYR A 254 16.74 5.86 5.13
C TYR A 254 15.76 4.78 4.64
N PRO A 255 16.23 3.76 3.91
CA PRO A 255 15.39 2.68 3.42
C PRO A 255 14.56 1.99 4.52
N VAL A 256 13.25 1.92 4.30
CA VAL A 256 12.28 1.20 5.13
C VAL A 256 11.60 0.13 4.30
N VAL A 257 11.66 -1.10 4.79
CA VAL A 257 11.02 -2.27 4.18
C VAL A 257 9.76 -2.60 4.96
N VAL A 258 8.63 -2.76 4.28
CA VAL A 258 7.39 -3.28 4.84
C VAL A 258 7.06 -4.60 4.17
N ALA A 259 7.03 -5.67 4.95
CA ALA A 259 6.87 -7.02 4.45
C ALA A 259 5.82 -7.81 5.23
N ALA A 260 4.92 -8.49 4.51
CA ALA A 260 4.03 -9.48 5.10
C ALA A 260 4.80 -10.77 5.38
N ARG A 261 4.61 -11.34 6.57
CA ARG A 261 5.18 -12.65 6.93
C ARG A 261 4.14 -13.76 6.77
N PRO A 262 4.42 -14.85 6.04
CA PRO A 262 3.49 -15.98 5.91
C PRO A 262 3.47 -16.85 7.17
N ASP A 263 4.61 -17.01 7.83
CA ASP A 263 4.76 -17.85 9.03
C ASP A 263 4.58 -17.04 10.33
N PRO A 264 3.97 -17.63 11.38
CA PRO A 264 3.87 -17.03 12.70
C PRO A 264 5.24 -16.67 13.28
N PHE A 265 5.29 -15.64 14.11
CA PHE A 265 6.49 -15.30 14.86
C PHE A 265 6.77 -16.37 15.92
N SER A 266 8.04 -16.73 16.10
CA SER A 266 8.46 -17.63 17.16
C SER A 266 8.81 -16.85 18.43
N PHE A 267 8.41 -17.39 19.58
CA PHE A 267 8.75 -16.90 20.90
C PHE A 267 9.53 -17.97 21.65
N HIS A 268 10.51 -17.55 22.46
CA HIS A 268 11.52 -18.39 23.13
C HIS A 268 12.52 -19.13 22.22
N ARG A 269 13.67 -19.49 22.83
CA ARG A 269 14.75 -20.26 22.22
C ARG A 269 14.31 -21.70 21.80
N SER A 270 13.13 -22.14 22.25
CA SER A 270 12.51 -23.44 21.91
C SER A 270 11.81 -23.48 20.55
N GLY A 271 11.53 -22.32 19.93
CA GLY A 271 10.93 -22.23 18.60
C GLY A 271 9.40 -22.39 18.55
N SER A 272 8.70 -22.33 19.69
CA SER A 272 7.24 -22.38 19.72
C SER A 272 6.62 -21.11 19.10
N PRO A 273 5.56 -21.22 18.29
CA PRO A 273 4.90 -20.05 17.73
C PRO A 273 4.25 -19.22 18.84
N LEU A 274 4.33 -17.90 18.72
CA LEU A 274 3.59 -16.97 19.57
C LEU A 274 2.09 -17.16 19.33
N SER A 275 1.29 -17.15 20.40
CA SER A 275 -0.16 -17.34 20.28
C SER A 275 -0.80 -16.14 19.58
N GLU A 276 -1.38 -16.37 18.40
CA GLU A 276 -2.12 -15.37 17.61
C GLU A 276 -3.65 -15.53 17.79
N ALA A 277 -4.10 -16.08 18.93
CA ALA A 277 -5.51 -16.41 19.18
C ALA A 277 -6.46 -15.19 19.04
N GLU A 278 -5.99 -14.01 19.46
CA GLU A 278 -6.70 -12.72 19.33
C GLU A 278 -7.02 -12.33 17.87
N LEU A 279 -6.32 -12.92 16.91
CA LEU A 279 -6.45 -12.65 15.47
C LEU A 279 -7.10 -13.81 14.71
N SER A 280 -7.68 -14.77 15.43
CA SER A 280 -8.34 -15.94 14.84
C SER A 280 -9.46 -15.55 13.86
N GLY A 281 -9.57 -16.30 12.75
CA GLY A 281 -10.57 -16.05 11.70
C GLY A 281 -10.20 -14.99 10.67
N ARG A 282 -9.02 -14.36 10.76
CA ARG A 282 -8.49 -13.45 9.73
C ARG A 282 -7.45 -14.14 8.85
N GLU A 283 -7.28 -13.65 7.63
CA GLU A 283 -6.16 -14.07 6.78
C GLU A 283 -4.88 -13.35 7.21
N PRO A 284 -3.71 -14.03 7.19
CA PRO A 284 -2.44 -13.47 7.68
C PRO A 284 -1.84 -12.38 6.78
N GLY A 285 -2.52 -12.04 5.67
CA GLY A 285 -2.08 -11.01 4.73
C GLY A 285 -1.99 -9.61 5.37
N VAL A 286 -1.20 -8.75 4.74
CA VAL A 286 -1.02 -7.36 5.15
C VAL A 286 -1.49 -6.46 4.03
N ARG A 287 -2.32 -5.47 4.34
CA ARG A 287 -2.85 -4.50 3.39
C ARG A 287 -2.35 -3.11 3.73
N LEU A 288 -1.85 -2.38 2.73
CA LEU A 288 -1.46 -0.99 2.89
C LEU A 288 -2.62 -0.08 2.49
N THR A 289 -2.96 0.86 3.36
CA THR A 289 -4.12 1.76 3.19
C THR A 289 -3.72 3.10 2.58
N SER A 290 -2.56 3.66 2.96
CA SER A 290 -2.09 4.94 2.42
C SER A 290 -0.59 5.11 2.55
N VAL A 291 0.00 5.74 1.53
CA VAL A 291 1.38 6.26 1.52
C VAL A 291 1.42 7.76 1.15
N GLY A 292 0.29 8.46 1.25
CA GLY A 292 0.22 9.88 0.91
C GLY A 292 1.16 10.68 1.80
N GLY A 293 1.93 11.62 1.24
CA GLY A 293 2.91 12.43 1.96
C GLY A 293 4.27 11.76 2.19
N VAL A 294 4.42 10.47 1.88
CA VAL A 294 5.69 9.73 2.03
C VAL A 294 6.61 9.95 0.83
N ASP A 295 7.91 10.04 1.07
CA ASP A 295 8.92 9.89 0.02
C ASP A 295 9.14 8.39 -0.26
N ALA A 296 8.60 7.94 -1.39
CA ALA A 296 8.63 6.54 -1.77
C ALA A 296 10.00 6.05 -2.26
N ALA A 297 10.99 6.94 -2.45
CA ALA A 297 12.34 6.54 -2.85
C ALA A 297 13.04 5.64 -1.81
N HIS A 298 12.65 5.78 -0.54
CA HIS A 298 13.14 4.96 0.56
C HIS A 298 12.16 3.87 1.00
N LEU A 299 11.06 3.66 0.28
CA LEU A 299 10.06 2.66 0.64
C LEU A 299 10.20 1.40 -0.24
N ALA A 300 10.31 0.25 0.40
CA ALA A 300 10.23 -1.05 -0.24
C ALA A 300 9.08 -1.87 0.34
N LEU A 301 8.25 -2.42 -0.53
CA LEU A 301 7.07 -3.22 -0.19
C LEU A 301 7.29 -4.65 -0.67
N HIS A 302 7.05 -5.63 0.21
CA HIS A 302 7.24 -7.04 -0.11
C HIS A 302 6.03 -7.88 0.30
N THR A 303 5.32 -8.44 -0.68
CA THR A 303 4.12 -9.28 -0.47
C THR A 303 2.99 -8.52 0.27
N ILE A 304 2.65 -7.33 -0.19
CA ILE A 304 1.63 -6.47 0.43
C ILE A 304 0.41 -6.32 -0.50
N ASP A 305 -0.80 -6.36 0.07
CA ASP A 305 -2.03 -6.00 -0.64
C ASP A 305 -2.13 -4.47 -0.76
N LEU A 306 -2.00 -3.97 -1.99
CA LEU A 306 -2.07 -2.56 -2.37
C LEU A 306 -3.44 -2.20 -2.99
N SER A 307 -4.42 -3.10 -2.95
CA SER A 307 -5.72 -2.89 -3.61
C SER A 307 -6.51 -1.69 -3.08
N MET A 308 -6.30 -1.31 -1.82
CA MET A 308 -6.91 -0.13 -1.22
C MET A 308 -5.89 0.99 -0.95
N CYS A 309 -4.64 0.82 -1.38
CA CYS A 309 -3.58 1.77 -1.08
C CYS A 309 -3.78 3.08 -1.83
N ARG A 310 -3.82 4.18 -1.09
CA ARG A 310 -3.80 5.54 -1.63
C ARG A 310 -2.36 6.02 -1.82
N PHE A 311 -1.99 6.29 -3.06
CA PHE A 311 -0.71 6.83 -3.49
C PHE A 311 -0.73 8.35 -3.70
N ALA A 312 -1.91 8.95 -3.80
CA ALA A 312 -2.04 10.39 -3.97
C ALA A 312 -1.33 11.16 -2.85
N GLY A 313 -0.45 12.10 -3.24
CA GLY A 313 0.34 12.92 -2.32
C GLY A 313 1.72 12.34 -1.98
N ALA A 314 2.04 11.10 -2.36
CA ALA A 314 3.38 10.56 -2.23
C ALA A 314 4.35 11.21 -3.24
N VAL A 315 5.61 11.32 -2.86
CA VAL A 315 6.71 11.86 -3.68
C VAL A 315 7.61 10.71 -4.15
N HIS A 316 8.24 10.84 -5.32
CA HIS A 316 9.12 9.83 -5.92
C HIS A 316 8.49 8.42 -6.03
N LEU A 317 7.20 8.34 -6.36
CA LEU A 317 6.52 7.04 -6.57
C LEU A 317 7.17 6.21 -7.68
N ASP A 318 7.93 6.84 -8.57
CA ASP A 318 8.71 6.15 -9.59
C ASP A 318 9.92 5.38 -9.04
N GLN A 319 10.31 5.62 -7.79
CA GLN A 319 11.40 4.92 -7.10
C GLN A 319 10.90 3.93 -6.03
N LEU A 320 9.57 3.81 -5.85
CA LEU A 320 8.98 2.82 -4.97
C LEU A 320 9.43 1.42 -5.37
N ARG A 321 9.94 0.62 -4.43
CA ARG A 321 10.27 -0.78 -4.71
C ARG A 321 9.08 -1.65 -4.37
N VAL A 322 8.55 -2.34 -5.38
CA VAL A 322 7.44 -3.27 -5.24
C VAL A 322 7.95 -4.66 -5.59
N ASP A 323 8.33 -5.41 -4.57
CA ASP A 323 8.92 -6.74 -4.69
C ASP A 323 7.94 -7.83 -4.22
N GLY A 324 8.18 -9.07 -4.63
CA GLY A 324 7.36 -10.22 -4.25
C GLY A 324 5.94 -10.18 -4.83
N TRP A 325 4.97 -10.71 -4.08
CA TRP A 325 3.57 -10.86 -4.53
C TRP A 325 2.71 -9.68 -4.05
N CYS A 326 3.01 -8.46 -4.51
CA CYS A 326 2.15 -7.32 -4.22
C CYS A 326 0.92 -7.33 -5.14
N THR A 327 -0.28 -7.13 -4.59
CA THR A 327 -1.53 -7.17 -5.34
C THR A 327 -2.16 -5.79 -5.46
N PHE A 328 -2.72 -5.47 -6.63
CA PHE A 328 -3.44 -4.21 -6.86
C PHE A 328 -4.94 -4.47 -6.97
N ALA A 329 -5.74 -3.39 -6.92
CA ALA A 329 -7.17 -3.52 -7.21
C ALA A 329 -7.35 -3.93 -8.66
N THR A 330 -8.52 -4.50 -8.98
CA THR A 330 -8.84 -4.87 -10.36
C THR A 330 -10.14 -4.22 -10.80
N THR A 331 -10.27 -4.00 -12.11
CA THR A 331 -11.53 -3.54 -12.69
C THR A 331 -12.67 -4.50 -12.37
N PRO A 332 -13.89 -4.02 -12.06
CA PRO A 332 -15.02 -4.88 -11.74
C PRO A 332 -15.37 -5.84 -12.87
N THR A 333 -15.68 -7.09 -12.53
CA THR A 333 -16.12 -8.10 -13.49
C THR A 333 -17.61 -7.94 -13.77
N ASP A 334 -17.97 -7.29 -14.87
CA ASP A 334 -19.38 -7.15 -15.27
C ASP A 334 -19.88 -8.46 -15.90
N ARG A 335 -20.56 -9.32 -15.12
CA ARG A 335 -21.17 -10.58 -15.61
C ARG A 335 -22.38 -10.35 -16.53
N GLY A 336 -22.82 -9.10 -16.76
CA GLY A 336 -24.16 -8.79 -17.28
C GLY A 336 -24.30 -8.15 -18.67
N ARG A 337 -23.24 -7.96 -19.49
CA ARG A 337 -23.38 -7.31 -20.82
C ARG A 337 -22.78 -8.07 -21.99
N ARG A 338 -23.62 -8.24 -23.03
CA ARG A 338 -23.41 -8.88 -24.37
C ARG A 338 -22.23 -8.36 -25.22
N PHE A 339 -21.34 -7.51 -24.71
CA PHE A 339 -20.23 -6.93 -25.48
C PHE A 339 -18.87 -7.22 -24.83
N PRO A 340 -18.05 -8.15 -25.37
CA PRO A 340 -16.78 -8.59 -24.76
C PRO A 340 -15.65 -7.52 -24.75
N TRP A 341 -15.95 -6.28 -25.09
CA TRP A 341 -14.97 -5.23 -25.40
C TRP A 341 -14.89 -4.09 -24.36
N ARG A 342 -15.77 -4.05 -23.35
CA ARG A 342 -15.80 -2.88 -22.45
C ARG A 342 -14.85 -2.94 -21.26
N TRP A 343 -14.58 -4.13 -20.71
CA TRP A 343 -13.74 -4.27 -19.52
C TRP A 343 -12.91 -5.53 -19.60
N SER A 344 -11.66 -5.39 -20.02
CA SER A 344 -10.67 -6.43 -19.81
C SER A 344 -10.16 -6.33 -18.38
N ARG A 345 -10.12 -7.45 -17.64
CA ARG A 345 -9.51 -7.51 -16.30
C ARG A 345 -8.10 -6.90 -16.37
N ARG A 346 -7.87 -5.85 -15.58
CA ARG A 346 -6.59 -5.18 -15.42
C ARG A 346 -6.41 -4.73 -13.98
N ASN A 347 -5.16 -4.57 -13.57
CA ASN A 347 -4.81 -3.91 -12.32
C ASN A 347 -5.11 -2.40 -12.37
N THR A 348 -5.62 -1.85 -11.28
CA THR A 348 -6.06 -0.47 -11.14
C THR A 348 -5.65 0.11 -9.78
N LEU A 349 -5.50 1.44 -9.76
CA LEU A 349 -5.26 2.21 -8.54
C LEU A 349 -6.56 2.50 -7.78
N ALA A 350 -6.49 2.60 -6.46
CA ALA A 350 -7.62 2.99 -5.61
C ALA A 350 -8.19 4.35 -6.03
N GLU A 351 -7.34 5.29 -6.45
CA GLU A 351 -7.73 6.60 -6.96
C GLU A 351 -8.62 6.52 -8.20
N GLU A 352 -8.42 5.53 -9.07
CA GLU A 352 -9.31 5.30 -10.21
C GLU A 352 -10.70 4.86 -9.75
N HIS A 353 -10.77 3.97 -8.74
CA HIS A 353 -12.03 3.52 -8.16
C HIS A 353 -12.81 4.71 -7.61
N HIS A 354 -12.13 5.56 -6.81
CA HIS A 354 -12.71 6.77 -6.24
C HIS A 354 -13.21 7.74 -7.31
N TRP A 355 -12.40 7.98 -8.35
CA TRP A 355 -12.77 8.86 -9.46
C TRP A 355 -14.00 8.34 -10.22
N ARG A 356 -14.11 7.03 -10.46
CA ARG A 356 -15.25 6.43 -11.17
C ARG A 356 -16.54 6.48 -10.38
N VAL A 357 -16.48 6.25 -9.07
CA VAL A 357 -17.65 6.38 -8.20
C VAL A 357 -18.14 7.82 -8.21
N ARG A 358 -17.25 8.81 -8.07
CA ARG A 358 -17.61 10.24 -8.09
C ARG A 358 -18.13 10.74 -9.43
N THR A 359 -17.61 10.24 -10.55
CA THR A 359 -18.02 10.66 -11.90
C THR A 359 -19.21 9.88 -12.46
N ALA A 360 -19.64 8.81 -11.78
CA ALA A 360 -20.75 7.98 -12.24
C ALA A 360 -22.09 8.76 -12.20
N ARG A 361 -22.57 9.17 -13.38
CA ARG A 361 -23.91 9.79 -13.54
C ARG A 361 -25.08 8.88 -13.14
N ARG A 362 -24.85 7.57 -12.99
CA ARG A 362 -25.88 6.58 -12.62
C ARG A 362 -25.29 5.57 -11.63
N PRO A 363 -26.05 5.14 -10.59
CA PRO A 363 -25.56 4.18 -9.59
C PRO A 363 -25.05 2.87 -10.21
N ALA A 364 -25.74 2.36 -11.24
CA ALA A 364 -25.34 1.15 -11.95
C ALA A 364 -23.94 1.22 -12.61
N ARG A 365 -23.39 2.42 -12.85
CA ARG A 365 -22.02 2.59 -13.39
C ARG A 365 -20.93 2.61 -12.31
N ALA A 366 -21.31 2.84 -11.05
CA ALA A 366 -20.43 2.75 -9.90
C ALA A 366 -20.38 1.32 -9.33
N HIS A 367 -21.25 0.43 -9.78
CA HIS A 367 -21.32 -0.94 -9.26
C HIS A 367 -19.98 -1.69 -9.44
N GLY A 368 -19.50 -2.27 -8.34
CA GLY A 368 -18.23 -2.98 -8.25
C GLY A 368 -16.99 -2.10 -8.06
N TRP A 369 -17.10 -0.78 -8.20
CA TRP A 369 -16.02 0.15 -7.88
C TRP A 369 -16.03 0.51 -6.39
N THR A 370 -14.84 0.66 -5.82
CA THR A 370 -14.66 0.99 -4.40
C THR A 370 -14.93 2.46 -4.17
N ALA A 371 -15.81 2.78 -3.22
CA ALA A 371 -16.12 4.16 -2.87
C ALA A 371 -14.96 4.81 -2.09
N PRO A 372 -14.71 6.12 -2.29
CA PRO A 372 -13.72 6.84 -1.50
C PRO A 372 -14.14 6.95 -0.03
N PRO A 373 -13.19 6.86 0.92
CA PRO A 373 -13.44 7.31 2.28
C PRO A 373 -13.72 8.82 2.31
N SER A 374 -14.34 9.31 3.39
CA SER A 374 -14.79 10.71 3.53
C SER A 374 -13.67 11.74 3.41
N ASP A 375 -12.44 11.36 3.75
CA ASP A 375 -11.23 12.20 3.74
C ASP A 375 -10.47 12.19 2.40
N ALA A 376 -10.87 11.36 1.43
CA ALA A 376 -10.09 11.19 0.19
C ALA A 376 -10.18 12.43 -0.72
N PRO A 377 -9.05 12.96 -1.23
CA PRO A 377 -9.06 14.14 -2.10
C PRO A 377 -9.77 13.88 -3.43
N GLU A 378 -10.38 14.90 -4.01
CA GLU A 378 -10.95 14.85 -5.36
C GLU A 378 -9.86 15.03 -6.43
N LEU A 379 -9.47 13.91 -7.05
CA LEU A 379 -8.46 13.90 -8.09
C LEU A 379 -9.07 14.03 -9.48
N ARG A 380 -8.44 14.86 -10.30
CA ARG A 380 -8.73 14.96 -11.73
C ARG A 380 -8.11 13.78 -12.49
N PRO A 381 -8.64 13.40 -13.67
CA PRO A 381 -8.04 12.34 -14.49
C PRO A 381 -6.55 12.55 -14.77
N ALA A 382 -6.11 13.79 -15.01
CA ALA A 382 -4.70 14.11 -15.22
C ALA A 382 -3.79 13.75 -14.03
N ALA A 383 -4.27 13.93 -12.80
CA ALA A 383 -3.52 13.57 -11.60
C ALA A 383 -3.44 12.04 -11.45
N VAL A 384 -4.54 11.32 -11.68
CA VAL A 384 -4.54 9.84 -11.66
C VAL A 384 -3.65 9.27 -12.76
N ALA A 385 -3.62 9.89 -13.96
CA ALA A 385 -2.69 9.52 -15.02
C ALA A 385 -1.22 9.70 -14.61
N ALA A 386 -0.91 10.78 -13.88
CA ALA A 386 0.44 11.01 -13.36
C ALA A 386 0.86 9.95 -12.33
N LEU A 387 -0.06 9.49 -11.48
CA LEU A 387 0.17 8.38 -10.54
C LEU A 387 0.44 7.07 -11.27
N TYR A 388 -0.40 6.72 -12.26
CA TYR A 388 -0.19 5.55 -13.11
C TYR A 388 1.19 5.56 -13.77
N ARG A 389 1.61 6.71 -14.31
CA ARG A 389 2.92 6.85 -14.97
C ARG A 389 4.08 6.63 -14.01
N GLN A 390 4.01 7.17 -12.78
CA GLN A 390 5.07 7.00 -11.79
C GLN A 390 5.19 5.54 -11.35
N ILE A 391 4.08 4.92 -10.94
CA ILE A 391 4.11 3.52 -10.49
C ILE A 391 4.48 2.58 -11.64
N ARG A 392 4.00 2.85 -12.87
CA ARG A 392 4.45 2.10 -14.06
C ARG A 392 5.96 2.12 -14.20
N LYS A 393 6.60 3.29 -14.07
CA LYS A 393 8.05 3.41 -14.16
C LYS A 393 8.75 2.56 -13.09
N SER A 394 8.27 2.62 -11.85
CA SER A 394 8.76 1.77 -10.75
C SER A 394 8.65 0.26 -11.08
N LEU A 395 7.52 -0.18 -11.65
CA LEU A 395 7.32 -1.58 -12.05
C LEU A 395 8.19 -1.99 -13.25
N GLU A 396 8.39 -1.10 -14.23
CA GLU A 396 9.30 -1.30 -15.37
C GLU A 396 10.76 -1.46 -14.86
N ASP A 397 11.18 -0.61 -13.92
CA ASP A 397 12.50 -0.68 -13.28
C ASP A 397 12.67 -1.97 -12.46
N GLY A 398 11.59 -2.45 -11.82
CA GLY A 398 11.49 -3.74 -11.14
C GLY A 398 11.34 -4.97 -12.05
N LYS A 399 11.36 -4.79 -13.39
CA LYS A 399 11.13 -5.84 -14.40
C LYS A 399 9.77 -6.55 -14.32
N ASN A 400 8.77 -5.95 -13.67
CA ASN A 400 7.40 -6.42 -13.65
C ASN A 400 6.62 -5.88 -14.87
N GLU A 401 6.98 -6.41 -16.04
CA GLU A 401 6.39 -6.06 -17.34
C GLU A 401 4.87 -6.36 -17.44
N PRO A 402 4.31 -7.46 -16.85
CA PRO A 402 2.88 -7.70 -16.85
C PRO A 402 2.06 -6.58 -16.21
N ASP A 403 2.43 -6.17 -14.99
CA ASP A 403 1.69 -5.16 -14.23
C ASP A 403 1.95 -3.76 -14.80
N ALA A 404 3.18 -3.47 -15.23
CA ALA A 404 3.50 -2.22 -15.91
C ALA A 404 2.62 -1.98 -17.15
N ALA A 405 2.32 -3.04 -17.92
CA ALA A 405 1.44 -2.95 -19.08
C ALA A 405 -0.02 -2.63 -18.71
N ASP A 406 -0.52 -3.18 -17.60
CA ASP A 406 -1.86 -2.85 -17.11
C ASP A 406 -1.95 -1.39 -16.62
N PHE A 407 -0.88 -0.89 -16.00
CA PHE A 407 -0.76 0.51 -15.58
C PHE A 407 -0.63 1.49 -16.76
N TYR A 408 0.08 1.09 -17.83
CA TYR A 408 0.10 1.85 -19.08
C TYR A 408 -1.30 2.00 -19.68
N TYR A 409 -2.11 0.94 -19.63
CA TYR A 409 -3.51 0.99 -20.05
C TYR A 409 -4.30 1.99 -19.19
N GLY A 410 -4.13 1.94 -17.86
CA GLY A 410 -4.75 2.87 -16.91
C GLY A 410 -4.39 4.34 -17.19
N GLU A 411 -3.11 4.62 -17.44
CA GLU A 411 -2.61 5.95 -17.82
C GLU A 411 -3.33 6.49 -19.07
N CYS A 412 -3.34 5.70 -20.14
CA CYS A 412 -3.97 6.08 -21.40
C CYS A 412 -5.48 6.31 -21.25
N GLU A 413 -6.14 5.51 -20.41
CA GLU A 413 -7.55 5.67 -20.10
C GLU A 413 -7.84 6.98 -19.38
N MET A 414 -7.06 7.33 -18.36
CA MET A 414 -7.20 8.59 -17.65
C MET A 414 -6.94 9.79 -18.57
N ARG A 415 -5.94 9.70 -19.45
CA ARG A 415 -5.66 10.74 -20.48
C ARG A 415 -6.80 10.92 -21.47
N ARG A 416 -7.49 9.84 -21.86
CA ARG A 416 -8.69 9.92 -22.72
C ARG A 416 -9.83 10.67 -22.04
N HIS A 417 -9.97 10.52 -20.72
CA HIS A 417 -11.03 11.16 -19.92
C HIS A 417 -10.68 12.58 -19.44
N ASP A 418 -9.45 13.04 -19.66
CA ASP A 418 -9.02 14.40 -19.31
C ASP A 418 -9.61 15.44 -20.28
N THR A 419 -10.59 16.21 -19.80
CA THR A 419 -11.30 17.20 -20.63
C THR A 419 -10.48 18.43 -20.98
N PHE A 420 -9.39 18.70 -20.25
CA PHE A 420 -8.51 19.85 -20.49
C PHE A 420 -7.52 19.61 -21.62
N ARG A 421 -7.31 18.35 -22.02
CA ARG A 421 -6.45 17.98 -23.14
C ARG A 421 -7.13 18.26 -24.48
N SER A 422 -6.31 18.55 -25.50
CA SER A 422 -6.78 18.90 -26.84
C SER A 422 -7.75 17.84 -27.39
N ARG A 423 -8.76 18.27 -28.16
CA ARG A 423 -9.73 17.36 -28.75
C ARG A 423 -9.05 16.36 -29.71
N GLY A 424 -8.05 16.81 -30.47
CA GLY A 424 -7.29 15.98 -31.39
C GLY A 424 -6.56 14.83 -30.69
N GLU A 425 -5.89 15.10 -29.57
CA GLU A 425 -5.20 14.04 -28.82
C GLU A 425 -6.19 13.03 -28.21
N ARG A 426 -7.33 13.49 -27.70
CA ARG A 426 -8.37 12.58 -27.20
C ARG A 426 -8.98 11.73 -28.31
N MET A 427 -9.18 12.29 -29.50
CA MET A 427 -9.64 11.53 -30.67
C MET A 427 -8.61 10.48 -31.06
N LEU A 428 -7.32 10.83 -31.07
CA LEU A 428 -6.23 9.89 -31.33
C LEU A 428 -6.20 8.75 -30.29
N LEU A 429 -6.26 9.05 -29.00
CA LEU A 429 -6.32 8.04 -27.93
C LEU A 429 -7.57 7.15 -28.05
N THR A 430 -8.70 7.73 -28.46
CA THR A 430 -9.94 6.98 -28.67
C THR A 430 -9.82 6.03 -29.85
N ALA A 431 -9.23 6.47 -30.97
CA ALA A 431 -8.94 5.62 -32.12
C ALA A 431 -7.95 4.51 -31.76
N TYR A 432 -6.86 4.84 -31.06
CA TYR A 432 -5.86 3.87 -30.62
C TYR A 432 -6.44 2.80 -29.67
N TRP A 433 -7.32 3.21 -28.75
CA TRP A 433 -8.09 2.31 -27.90
C TRP A 433 -9.03 1.40 -28.70
N ALA A 434 -9.77 1.97 -29.66
CA ALA A 434 -10.76 1.25 -30.46
C ALA A 434 -10.10 0.20 -31.36
N LEU A 435 -8.96 0.55 -31.98
CA LEU A 435 -8.25 -0.31 -32.92
C LEU A 435 -7.46 -1.43 -32.22
N SER A 436 -6.80 -1.14 -31.10
CA SER A 436 -5.81 -2.07 -30.52
C SER A 436 -5.85 -2.20 -28.99
N GLY A 437 -6.74 -1.47 -28.30
CA GLY A 437 -6.72 -1.40 -26.84
C GLY A 437 -5.40 -0.83 -26.31
N TYR A 438 -4.93 0.25 -26.91
CA TYR A 438 -3.63 0.87 -26.65
C TYR A 438 -2.44 -0.06 -26.95
N GLY A 439 -2.53 -0.85 -28.03
CA GLY A 439 -1.44 -1.75 -28.45
C GLY A 439 -1.26 -2.98 -27.57
N LEU A 440 -2.17 -3.27 -26.64
CA LEU A 440 -2.07 -4.39 -25.69
C LEU A 440 -3.04 -5.54 -25.99
N ARG A 441 -3.93 -5.40 -26.97
CA ARG A 441 -4.98 -6.38 -27.27
C ARG A 441 -4.94 -6.82 -28.73
N ALA A 442 -4.16 -7.87 -29.01
CA ALA A 442 -3.98 -8.42 -30.35
C ALA A 442 -5.30 -8.86 -31.00
N THR A 443 -6.24 -9.40 -30.21
CA THR A 443 -7.55 -9.83 -30.69
C THR A 443 -8.37 -8.68 -31.29
N ARG A 444 -8.22 -7.45 -30.78
CA ARG A 444 -8.90 -6.28 -31.34
C ARG A 444 -8.32 -5.89 -32.70
N ALA A 445 -7.00 -5.82 -32.76
CA ALA A 445 -6.31 -5.46 -33.99
C ALA A 445 -6.52 -6.53 -35.08
N LEU A 446 -6.53 -7.81 -34.72
CA LEU A 446 -6.87 -8.91 -35.63
C LEU A 446 -8.31 -8.84 -36.13
N ALA A 447 -9.28 -8.51 -35.27
CA ALA A 447 -10.67 -8.34 -35.68
C ALA A 447 -10.84 -7.17 -36.65
N TRP A 448 -10.18 -6.04 -36.39
CA TRP A 448 -10.17 -4.89 -37.31
C TRP A 448 -9.45 -5.20 -38.62
N LEU A 449 -8.33 -5.94 -38.57
CA LEU A 449 -7.62 -6.38 -39.76
C LEU A 449 -8.50 -7.28 -40.61
N GLY A 450 -9.15 -8.28 -40.01
CA GLY A 450 -10.09 -9.16 -40.69
C GLY A 450 -11.26 -8.37 -41.30
N ALA A 451 -11.87 -7.46 -40.54
CA ALA A 451 -12.96 -6.63 -41.03
C ALA A 451 -12.53 -5.71 -42.19
N ALA A 452 -11.34 -5.11 -42.12
CA ALA A 452 -10.77 -4.30 -43.18
C ALA A 452 -10.52 -5.13 -44.44
N MET A 453 -9.87 -6.29 -44.30
CA MET A 453 -9.63 -7.21 -45.42
C MET A 453 -10.95 -7.67 -46.05
N THR A 454 -11.97 -8.03 -45.25
CA THR A 454 -13.28 -8.41 -45.77
C THR A 454 -13.95 -7.26 -46.53
N ALA A 455 -13.86 -6.03 -46.02
CA ALA A 455 -14.39 -4.84 -46.71
C ALA A 455 -13.64 -4.58 -48.02
N THR A 456 -12.31 -4.67 -48.04
CA THR A 456 -11.49 -4.52 -49.25
C THR A 456 -11.85 -5.59 -50.28
N ILE A 457 -11.98 -6.86 -49.86
CA ILE A 457 -12.41 -7.96 -50.74
C ILE A 457 -13.80 -7.69 -51.31
N ALA A 458 -14.77 -7.26 -50.50
CA ALA A 458 -16.12 -6.95 -50.98
C ALA A 458 -16.11 -5.81 -52.01
N VAL A 459 -15.35 -4.74 -51.77
CA VAL A 459 -15.19 -3.63 -52.73
C VAL A 459 -14.52 -4.12 -54.02
N MET A 460 -13.50 -4.97 -53.91
CA MET A 460 -12.79 -5.55 -55.05
C MET A 460 -13.70 -6.44 -55.91
N VAL A 461 -14.49 -7.32 -55.29
CA VAL A 461 -15.43 -8.20 -56.00
C VAL A 461 -16.51 -7.39 -56.72
N LEU A 462 -17.11 -6.42 -56.03
CA LEU A 462 -18.26 -5.66 -56.53
C LEU A 462 -17.90 -4.60 -57.58
N TRP A 463 -16.73 -3.95 -57.42
CA TRP A 463 -16.34 -2.78 -58.22
C TRP A 463 -14.86 -2.73 -58.62
N GLY A 464 -13.95 -3.38 -57.89
CA GLY A 464 -12.52 -3.21 -58.12
C GLY A 464 -11.91 -4.05 -59.25
N LEU A 465 -12.46 -5.23 -59.51
CA LEU A 465 -12.02 -6.11 -60.61
C LEU A 465 -12.78 -5.77 -61.91
N PRO A 466 -12.08 -5.67 -63.06
CA PRO A 466 -12.72 -5.44 -64.35
C PRO A 466 -13.62 -6.61 -64.76
N VAL A 467 -14.51 -6.37 -65.73
CA VAL A 467 -15.40 -7.41 -66.29
C VAL A 467 -14.59 -8.51 -66.98
N ASP A 468 -13.58 -8.11 -67.75
CA ASP A 468 -12.63 -8.97 -68.44
C ASP A 468 -11.21 -8.51 -68.12
N ASP A 469 -10.26 -9.44 -68.06
CA ASP A 469 -8.83 -9.07 -67.99
C ASP A 469 -8.46 -8.39 -69.32
N PRO A 470 -8.01 -7.12 -69.33
CA PRO A 470 -7.74 -6.41 -70.57
C PRO A 470 -6.61 -7.10 -71.34
N LYS A 471 -6.96 -7.66 -72.50
CA LYS A 471 -5.99 -8.39 -73.32
C LYS A 471 -5.19 -7.40 -74.16
N PRO A 472 -3.84 -7.41 -74.11
CA PRO A 472 -3.02 -6.53 -74.92
C PRO A 472 -3.24 -6.86 -76.40
N THR A 473 -3.68 -5.88 -77.18
CA THR A 473 -3.86 -6.04 -78.62
C THR A 473 -2.63 -5.46 -79.32
N THR A 474 -1.88 -6.32 -80.02
CA THR A 474 -0.74 -5.88 -80.82
C THR A 474 -1.21 -5.66 -82.24
N THR A 475 -1.34 -4.40 -82.63
CA THR A 475 -1.66 -4.04 -84.01
C THR A 475 -0.35 -3.72 -84.74
N GLY A 476 -0.11 -4.44 -85.83
CA GLY A 476 1.06 -4.25 -86.68
C GLY A 476 0.61 -3.82 -88.07
N ARG A 477 1.23 -2.78 -88.62
CA ARG A 477 1.05 -2.42 -90.03
C ARG A 477 2.01 -3.26 -90.87
N GLN A 478 1.50 -4.11 -91.77
CA GLN A 478 2.36 -4.89 -92.67
C GLN A 478 3.15 -3.94 -93.58
N ALA A 479 4.48 -4.01 -93.53
CA ALA A 479 5.38 -3.33 -94.43
C ALA A 479 6.08 -4.35 -95.34
N ALA A 480 6.33 -3.98 -96.60
CA ALA A 480 7.01 -4.85 -97.57
C ALA A 480 8.44 -5.21 -97.12
N VAL A 481 8.95 -6.35 -97.61
CA VAL A 481 10.26 -6.90 -97.26
C VAL A 481 11.34 -5.82 -97.38
N GLY A 482 11.92 -5.42 -96.25
CA GLY A 482 12.98 -4.39 -96.15
C GLY A 482 12.62 -3.12 -95.36
N GLN A 483 11.38 -2.94 -94.87
CA GLN A 483 10.99 -1.78 -94.04
C GLN A 483 10.74 -2.13 -92.56
N GLN A 484 10.99 -1.15 -91.67
CA GLN A 484 10.77 -1.27 -90.22
C GLN A 484 9.28 -1.48 -89.89
N VAL A 485 8.97 -2.57 -89.19
CA VAL A 485 7.62 -2.85 -88.68
C VAL A 485 7.47 -2.16 -87.34
N THR A 486 6.55 -1.19 -87.25
CA THR A 486 6.15 -0.60 -85.97
C THR A 486 4.99 -1.43 -85.41
N LEU A 487 5.24 -2.12 -84.30
CA LEU A 487 4.22 -2.85 -83.54
C LEU A 487 3.77 -1.95 -82.39
N THR A 488 2.50 -1.54 -82.41
CA THR A 488 1.87 -0.81 -81.31
C THR A 488 1.03 -1.80 -80.52
N THR A 489 1.48 -2.09 -79.29
CA THR A 489 0.71 -2.86 -78.31
C THR A 489 -0.10 -1.88 -77.48
N ASP A 490 -1.42 -1.95 -77.61
CA ASP A 490 -2.36 -1.12 -76.85
C ASP A 490 -3.22 -2.03 -75.95
N THR A 491 -3.29 -1.68 -74.67
CA THR A 491 -4.05 -2.42 -73.66
C THR A 491 -5.25 -1.55 -73.26
N PRO A 492 -6.49 -2.01 -73.49
CA PRO A 492 -7.67 -1.20 -73.20
C PRO A 492 -7.84 -0.97 -71.70
N ASP A 493 -8.39 0.19 -71.32
CA ASP A 493 -8.63 0.55 -69.92
C ASP A 493 -9.62 -0.43 -69.24
N PRO A 494 -9.38 -0.84 -67.98
CA PRO A 494 -10.23 -1.76 -67.25
C PRO A 494 -11.63 -1.17 -67.00
N VAL A 495 -12.67 -1.85 -67.48
CA VAL A 495 -14.07 -1.40 -67.41
C VAL A 495 -14.79 -1.93 -66.16
N ASN A 496 -15.53 -1.05 -65.48
CA ASN A 496 -16.33 -1.41 -64.30
C ASN A 496 -17.47 -2.40 -64.64
N PRO A 497 -17.78 -3.35 -63.75
CA PRO A 497 -18.93 -4.24 -63.92
C PRO A 497 -20.26 -3.46 -63.89
N THR A 498 -21.16 -3.77 -64.83
CA THR A 498 -22.46 -3.08 -65.03
C THR A 498 -23.68 -3.94 -64.70
N GLY A 499 -23.52 -5.22 -64.33
CA GLY A 499 -24.63 -6.14 -63.99
C GLY A 499 -25.22 -5.98 -62.57
N PRO A 500 -26.30 -6.70 -62.22
CA PRO A 500 -26.88 -6.74 -60.86
C PRO A 500 -25.87 -7.16 -59.79
N LEU A 501 -25.97 -6.63 -58.56
CA LEU A 501 -25.04 -6.93 -57.46
C LEU A 501 -24.83 -8.43 -57.17
N PRO A 502 -25.86 -9.31 -57.20
CA PRO A 502 -25.67 -10.74 -56.97
C PRO A 502 -24.79 -11.41 -58.04
N ASP A 503 -24.92 -10.98 -59.30
CA ASP A 503 -24.22 -11.57 -60.45
C ASP A 503 -22.74 -11.20 -60.48
N ARG A 504 -22.32 -10.22 -59.66
CA ARG A 504 -20.91 -9.80 -59.51
C ARG A 504 -20.15 -10.65 -58.49
N VAL A 505 -20.84 -11.40 -57.63
CA VAL A 505 -20.23 -12.21 -56.58
C VAL A 505 -20.01 -13.63 -57.10
N THR A 506 -18.93 -13.83 -57.85
CA THR A 506 -18.52 -15.14 -58.36
C THR A 506 -17.31 -15.69 -57.60
N GLY A 507 -17.17 -17.01 -57.54
CA GLY A 507 -16.03 -17.66 -56.87
C GLY A 507 -14.68 -17.23 -57.45
N GLU A 508 -14.58 -17.09 -58.79
CA GLU A 508 -13.37 -16.65 -59.48
C GLU A 508 -12.99 -15.20 -59.14
N ARG A 509 -13.96 -14.29 -59.07
CA ARG A 509 -13.72 -12.89 -58.67
C ARG A 509 -13.32 -12.81 -57.19
N PHE A 510 -13.90 -13.65 -56.33
CA PHE A 510 -13.50 -13.75 -54.94
C PHE A 510 -12.06 -14.24 -54.79
N GLU A 511 -11.63 -15.27 -55.53
CA GLU A 511 -10.25 -15.77 -55.49
C GLU A 511 -9.26 -14.70 -55.98
N LYS A 512 -9.56 -14.03 -57.11
CA LYS A 512 -8.75 -12.91 -57.62
C LYS A 512 -8.65 -11.78 -56.59
N ALA A 513 -9.78 -11.36 -56.02
CA ALA A 513 -9.81 -10.30 -55.00
C ALA A 513 -9.03 -10.68 -53.75
N LEU A 514 -9.17 -11.92 -53.27
CA LEU A 514 -8.42 -12.44 -52.12
C LEU A 514 -6.90 -12.40 -52.37
N ARG A 515 -6.46 -12.80 -53.56
CA ARG A 515 -5.05 -12.76 -53.97
C ARG A 515 -4.53 -11.34 -54.02
N VAL A 516 -5.29 -10.39 -54.57
CA VAL A 516 -4.95 -8.96 -54.61
C VAL A 516 -4.80 -8.40 -53.19
N VAL A 517 -5.74 -8.69 -52.30
CA VAL A 517 -5.72 -8.17 -50.92
C VAL A 517 -4.56 -8.77 -50.12
N ILE A 518 -4.37 -10.09 -50.12
CA ILE A 518 -3.23 -10.72 -49.43
C ILE A 518 -1.90 -10.19 -49.96
N ASN A 519 -1.77 -10.10 -51.29
CA ASN A 519 -0.55 -9.58 -51.90
C ASN A 519 -0.36 -8.09 -51.61
N SER A 520 -1.40 -7.30 -51.40
CA SER A 520 -1.25 -5.87 -51.07
C SER A 520 -0.89 -5.63 -49.60
N VAL A 521 -1.35 -6.50 -48.70
CA VAL A 521 -0.99 -6.46 -47.27
C VAL A 521 0.48 -6.84 -47.06
N VAL A 522 0.96 -7.87 -47.77
CA VAL A 522 2.27 -8.47 -47.56
C VAL A 522 3.31 -7.97 -48.57
N PHE A 523 2.92 -7.69 -49.81
CA PHE A 523 3.78 -7.27 -50.91
C PHE A 523 3.38 -5.89 -51.47
N ARG A 524 4.31 -5.21 -52.14
CA ARG A 524 4.10 -3.81 -52.60
C ARG A 524 3.22 -3.66 -53.84
N SER A 525 2.90 -4.75 -54.57
CA SER A 525 2.03 -4.70 -55.75
C SER A 525 1.37 -6.04 -56.05
N SER A 526 0.07 -6.00 -56.36
CA SER A 526 -0.68 -7.18 -56.83
C SER A 526 -0.41 -7.53 -58.30
N GLY A 527 0.05 -6.56 -59.12
CA GLY A 527 0.33 -6.77 -60.55
C GLY A 527 -0.90 -7.10 -61.38
N GLN A 528 -2.10 -6.68 -60.93
CA GLN A 528 -3.38 -6.90 -61.59
C GLN A 528 -3.92 -5.58 -62.14
N ASP A 529 -4.59 -5.64 -63.29
CA ASP A 529 -5.31 -4.49 -63.84
C ASP A 529 -6.59 -4.25 -63.04
N LEU A 530 -6.65 -3.10 -62.37
CA LEU A 530 -7.74 -2.72 -61.48
C LEU A 530 -8.53 -1.56 -62.06
N THR A 531 -9.83 -1.52 -61.79
CA THR A 531 -10.64 -0.34 -62.09
C THR A 531 -10.19 0.85 -61.24
N THR A 532 -10.66 2.06 -61.54
CA THR A 532 -10.38 3.25 -60.72
C THR A 532 -10.76 3.02 -59.25
N THR A 533 -11.92 2.42 -58.99
CA THR A 533 -12.38 2.07 -57.64
C THR A 533 -11.48 1.01 -57.00
N GLY A 534 -11.06 0.01 -57.76
CA GLY A 534 -10.11 -1.01 -57.31
C GLY A 534 -8.75 -0.43 -56.93
N THR A 535 -8.26 0.53 -57.72
CA THR A 535 -7.00 1.24 -57.46
C THR A 535 -7.05 2.02 -56.14
N TYR A 536 -8.12 2.78 -55.89
CA TYR A 536 -8.29 3.49 -54.62
C TYR A 536 -8.48 2.55 -53.43
N ALA A 537 -9.18 1.43 -53.61
CA ALA A 537 -9.33 0.40 -52.58
C ALA A 537 -7.99 -0.25 -52.23
N GLU A 538 -7.17 -0.59 -53.24
CA GLU A 538 -5.82 -1.13 -53.05
C GLU A 538 -4.91 -0.12 -52.35
N MET A 539 -4.91 1.14 -52.78
CA MET A 539 -4.13 2.21 -52.13
C MET A 539 -4.49 2.37 -50.65
N THR A 540 -5.79 2.29 -50.32
CA THR A 540 -6.27 2.41 -48.94
C THR A 540 -5.86 1.21 -48.09
N SER A 541 -5.99 -0.02 -48.63
CA SER A 541 -5.55 -1.25 -47.98
C SER A 541 -4.05 -1.24 -47.69
N ARG A 542 -3.22 -0.80 -48.66
CA ARG A 542 -1.75 -0.67 -48.50
C ARG A 542 -1.30 0.26 -47.38
N LEU A 543 -2.16 1.16 -46.92
CA LEU A 543 -1.87 2.03 -45.76
C LEU A 543 -2.47 1.44 -44.47
N ALA A 544 -3.75 1.08 -44.49
CA ALA A 544 -4.50 0.73 -43.30
C ALA A 544 -4.16 -0.66 -42.75
N GLU A 545 -4.03 -1.65 -43.63
CA GLU A 545 -3.88 -3.05 -43.23
C GLU A 545 -2.47 -3.34 -42.64
N PRO A 546 -1.36 -2.80 -43.18
CA PRO A 546 -0.04 -2.90 -42.52
C PRO A 546 0.04 -2.22 -41.16
N VAL A 547 -0.66 -1.09 -40.96
CA VAL A 547 -0.73 -0.43 -39.64
C VAL A 547 -1.44 -1.33 -38.62
N LEU A 548 -2.54 -1.96 -39.00
CA LEU A 548 -3.25 -2.92 -38.15
C LEU A 548 -2.39 -4.14 -37.86
N LEU A 549 -1.67 -4.68 -38.85
CA LEU A 549 -0.73 -5.77 -38.66
C LEU A 549 0.41 -5.38 -37.70
N GLY A 550 0.96 -4.17 -37.82
CA GLY A 550 1.94 -3.62 -36.88
C GLY A 550 1.41 -3.54 -35.45
N LEU A 551 0.15 -3.14 -35.25
CA LEU A 551 -0.51 -3.12 -33.95
C LEU A 551 -0.71 -4.54 -33.38
N VAL A 552 -0.98 -5.54 -34.24
CA VAL A 552 -1.02 -6.95 -33.82
C VAL A 552 0.36 -7.39 -33.32
N VAL A 553 1.43 -7.12 -34.07
CA VAL A 553 2.80 -7.51 -33.69
C VAL A 553 3.21 -6.86 -32.36
N LEU A 554 2.90 -5.57 -32.16
CA LEU A 554 3.16 -4.87 -30.89
C LEU A 554 2.42 -5.52 -29.71
N ALA A 555 1.15 -5.88 -29.90
CA ALA A 555 0.36 -6.52 -28.85
C ALA A 555 0.83 -7.95 -28.54
N VAL A 556 1.28 -8.70 -29.55
CA VAL A 556 1.89 -10.03 -29.35
C VAL A 556 3.21 -9.90 -28.60
N ARG A 557 4.09 -8.96 -28.99
CA ARG A 557 5.35 -8.70 -28.28
C ARG A 557 5.10 -8.36 -26.81
N SER A 558 4.12 -7.49 -26.53
CA SER A 558 3.75 -7.16 -25.15
C SER A 558 3.29 -8.40 -24.39
N ARG A 559 2.49 -9.27 -25.01
CA ARG A 559 2.00 -10.51 -24.39
C ARG A 559 3.11 -11.53 -24.11
N VAL A 560 4.15 -11.60 -24.95
CA VAL A 560 5.31 -12.48 -24.74
C VAL A 560 6.24 -11.96 -23.63
N LYS A 561 6.26 -10.64 -23.40
CA LYS A 561 6.96 -10.02 -22.28
C LYS A 561 6.25 -10.20 -20.93
N ARG A 562 4.94 -10.50 -20.95
CA ARG A 562 4.20 -10.87 -19.75
C ARG A 562 4.49 -12.32 -19.40
#